data_AF-A0A0R1PER5-F1
#
_entry.id   AF-A0A0R1PER5-F1
#
_cell.length_a   1.000
_cell.length_b   1.000
_cell.length_c   1.000
_cell.angle_alpha   90.00
_cell.angle_beta   90.00
_cell.angle_gamma   90.00
#
_symmetry.space_group_name_H-M   'P 1'
#
loop_
_entity.id
_entity.type
_entity.pdbx_description
1 polymer ?
#
loop_
_entity_poly.entity_id
_entity_poly.type
_entity_poly.pdbx_seq_one_letter_code
_entity_poly.pdbx_strand_id
1 'polypeptide(L)'
;MSVTIQDQVLDRNNLNQAYLRVKRNKGAAGIDNMTVDDLLQYLRENKTELITNLREGNYKPVPVKRVEIPKPNGGVRKLGIPTVVDRMVQQAVAQVLTPIFERIFSDNSFGFRPHRGAQDAIAKVVKLYNQGYRRVVDLDLKAYFDNVNHDLMIKYLQQYINDPWTLRLIRKFLTSGVLDHGLFR
;
A
#
# COMPACT_ATOMS: atom_id res chain seq x y z
N MET A 1 -16.03 -13.43 -21.49
CA MET A 1 -15.12 -12.26 -21.32
C MET A 1 -14.13 -12.62 -20.23
N SER A 2 -12.84 -12.37 -20.43
CA SER A 2 -11.83 -12.54 -19.36
C SER A 2 -12.04 -11.48 -18.28
N VAL A 3 -12.14 -11.89 -17.03
CA VAL A 3 -12.27 -10.97 -15.88
C VAL A 3 -11.00 -10.11 -15.78
N THR A 4 -11.14 -8.79 -15.83
CA THR A 4 -9.99 -7.87 -15.76
C THR A 4 -9.49 -7.67 -14.33
N ILE A 5 -8.30 -7.10 -14.15
CA ILE A 5 -7.81 -6.69 -12.81
C ILE A 5 -8.75 -5.66 -12.20
N GLN A 6 -9.22 -4.70 -13.00
CA GLN A 6 -10.21 -3.71 -12.58
C GLN A 6 -11.49 -4.38 -12.03
N ASP A 7 -12.04 -5.37 -12.73
CA ASP A 7 -13.23 -6.10 -12.27
C ASP A 7 -12.99 -6.81 -10.95
N GLN A 8 -11.81 -7.42 -10.77
CA GLN A 8 -11.42 -8.08 -9.52
C GLN A 8 -11.26 -7.09 -8.37
N VAL A 9 -10.66 -5.92 -8.62
CA VAL A 9 -10.49 -4.88 -7.59
C VAL A 9 -11.85 -4.36 -7.13
N LEU A 10 -12.76 -4.11 -8.07
CA LEU A 10 -14.10 -3.55 -7.80
C LEU A 10 -15.15 -4.62 -7.46
N ASP A 11 -14.77 -5.90 -7.40
CA ASP A 11 -15.65 -6.97 -6.97
C ASP A 11 -16.16 -6.72 -5.55
N ARG A 12 -17.46 -6.96 -5.34
CA ARG A 12 -18.12 -6.70 -4.06
C ARG A 12 -17.47 -7.47 -2.91
N ASN A 13 -17.06 -8.71 -3.12
CA ASN A 13 -16.43 -9.51 -2.08
C ASN A 13 -15.03 -8.99 -1.78
N ASN A 14 -14.24 -8.64 -2.81
CA ASN A 14 -12.92 -8.05 -2.63
C ASN A 14 -12.99 -6.73 -1.84
N LEU A 15 -13.91 -5.83 -2.21
CA LEU A 15 -14.15 -4.58 -1.50
C LEU A 15 -14.59 -4.81 -0.05
N ASN A 16 -15.46 -5.78 0.20
CA ASN A 16 -15.86 -6.12 1.57
C ASN A 16 -14.69 -6.64 2.40
N GLN A 17 -13.82 -7.49 1.83
CA GLN A 17 -12.60 -7.94 2.51
C GLN A 17 -11.64 -6.78 2.79
N ALA A 18 -11.54 -5.82 1.86
CA ALA A 18 -10.71 -4.63 2.06
C ALA A 18 -11.23 -3.76 3.22
N TYR A 19 -12.54 -3.53 3.28
CA TYR A 19 -13.20 -2.86 4.40
C TYR A 19 -12.90 -3.57 5.73
N LEU A 20 -13.12 -4.88 5.81
CA LEU A 20 -12.89 -5.66 7.03
C LEU A 20 -11.42 -5.61 7.45
N ARG A 21 -10.49 -5.66 6.48
CA ARG A 21 -9.06 -5.57 6.76
C ARG A 21 -8.67 -4.19 7.31
N VAL A 22 -9.16 -3.11 6.72
CA VAL A 22 -8.92 -1.74 7.21
C VAL A 22 -9.50 -1.56 8.61
N LYS A 23 -10.73 -2.02 8.85
CA LYS A 23 -11.36 -1.96 10.17
C LYS A 23 -10.55 -2.72 11.23
N ARG A 24 -10.06 -3.92 10.89
CA ARG A 24 -9.21 -4.72 11.78
C ARG A 24 -7.86 -4.07 12.07
N ASN A 25 -7.23 -3.46 11.06
CA ASN A 25 -5.94 -2.78 11.21
C ASN A 25 -6.03 -1.50 12.06
N LYS A 26 -7.23 -0.94 12.26
CA LYS A 26 -7.46 0.35 12.93
C LYS A 26 -6.61 1.45 12.26
N GLY A 27 -5.94 2.27 13.07
CA GLY A 27 -5.08 3.36 12.61
C GLY A 27 -5.75 4.72 12.69
N ALA A 28 -4.93 5.77 12.74
CA ALA A 28 -5.41 7.13 12.87
C ALA A 28 -6.24 7.55 11.64
N ALA A 29 -7.11 8.53 11.84
CA ALA A 29 -7.84 9.16 10.74
C ALA A 29 -6.90 9.88 9.79
N GLY A 30 -7.32 10.00 8.52
CA GLY A 30 -6.64 10.79 7.53
C GLY A 30 -6.89 12.29 7.74
N ILE A 31 -6.76 13.05 6.66
CA ILE A 31 -6.92 14.51 6.70
C ILE A 31 -8.38 14.97 6.86
N ASP A 32 -9.30 14.13 6.42
CA ASP A 32 -10.75 14.29 6.56
C ASP A 32 -11.24 14.00 8.00
N ASN A 33 -10.34 13.55 8.87
CA ASN A 33 -10.63 13.11 10.24
C ASN A 33 -11.66 11.97 10.34
N MET A 34 -11.99 11.31 9.24
CA MET A 34 -12.89 10.15 9.24
C MET A 34 -12.18 8.92 9.81
N THR A 35 -12.80 8.29 10.81
CA THR A 35 -12.25 7.11 11.47
C THR A 35 -12.68 5.81 10.78
N VAL A 36 -12.10 4.68 11.20
CA VAL A 36 -12.48 3.36 10.66
C VAL A 36 -13.92 2.96 11.03
N ASP A 37 -14.49 3.54 12.09
CA ASP A 37 -15.85 3.24 12.53
C ASP A 37 -16.89 4.00 11.71
N ASP A 38 -16.54 5.19 11.22
CA ASP A 38 -17.39 6.00 10.33
C ASP A 38 -17.49 5.43 8.91
N LEU A 39 -16.49 4.63 8.50
CA LEU A 39 -16.34 4.13 7.14
C LEU A 39 -17.56 3.36 6.64
N LEU A 40 -18.23 2.59 7.51
CA LEU A 40 -19.43 1.85 7.10
C LEU A 40 -20.58 2.78 6.71
N GLN A 41 -20.78 3.85 7.48
CA GLN A 41 -21.84 4.83 7.22
C GLN A 41 -21.53 5.59 5.92
N TYR A 42 -20.29 6.05 5.76
CA TYR A 42 -19.83 6.68 4.51
C TYR A 42 -20.10 5.80 3.29
N LEU A 43 -19.78 4.49 3.36
CA LEU A 43 -20.00 3.57 2.25
C LEU A 43 -21.50 3.35 1.97
N ARG A 44 -22.38 3.38 2.98
CA ARG A 44 -23.83 3.26 2.75
C ARG A 44 -24.36 4.41 1.90
N GLU A 45 -23.84 5.60 2.13
CA GLU A 45 -24.25 6.84 1.46
C GLU A 45 -23.57 7.02 0.10
N ASN A 46 -22.27 6.69 0.01
CA ASN A 46 -21.43 7.10 -1.12
C ASN A 46 -20.93 5.95 -2.01
N LYS A 47 -21.25 4.68 -1.72
CA LYS A 47 -20.69 3.52 -2.47
C LYS A 47 -20.90 3.61 -3.98
N THR A 48 -22.08 4.06 -4.42
CA THR A 48 -22.44 4.04 -5.84
C THR A 48 -21.55 5.01 -6.60
N GLU A 49 -21.45 6.24 -6.09
CA GLU A 49 -20.57 7.26 -6.65
C GLU A 49 -19.09 6.85 -6.58
N LEU A 50 -18.64 6.30 -5.43
CA LEU A 50 -17.27 5.81 -5.28
C LEU A 50 -16.92 4.75 -6.34
N ILE A 51 -17.79 3.75 -6.54
CA ILE A 51 -17.56 2.68 -7.50
C ILE A 51 -17.60 3.22 -8.93
N THR A 52 -18.54 4.11 -9.26
CA THR A 52 -18.61 4.76 -10.58
C THR A 52 -17.33 5.55 -10.86
N ASN A 53 -16.91 6.41 -9.93
CA ASN A 53 -15.69 7.20 -10.05
C ASN A 53 -14.44 6.31 -10.19
N LEU A 54 -14.36 5.21 -9.44
CA LEU A 54 -13.29 4.25 -9.61
C LEU A 54 -13.35 3.61 -10.99
N ARG A 55 -14.50 3.10 -11.43
CA ARG A 55 -14.68 2.40 -12.70
C ARG A 55 -14.34 3.28 -13.91
N GLU A 56 -14.77 4.52 -13.89
CA GLU A 56 -14.52 5.50 -14.95
C GLU A 56 -13.11 6.12 -14.88
N GLY A 57 -12.36 5.87 -13.81
CA GLY A 57 -11.04 6.44 -13.59
C GLY A 57 -11.06 7.90 -13.11
N ASN A 58 -12.23 8.40 -12.68
CA ASN A 58 -12.46 9.73 -12.14
C ASN A 58 -12.07 9.86 -10.65
N TYR A 59 -11.85 8.74 -9.94
CA TYR A 59 -11.39 8.75 -8.54
C TYR A 59 -10.10 9.56 -8.37
N LYS A 60 -10.09 10.44 -7.37
CA LYS A 60 -8.94 11.26 -6.99
C LYS A 60 -8.58 10.96 -5.54
N PRO A 61 -7.45 10.26 -5.29
CA PRO A 61 -6.98 10.04 -3.93
C PRO A 61 -6.74 11.35 -3.19
N VAL A 62 -6.98 11.33 -1.89
CA VAL A 62 -6.82 12.51 -1.04
C VAL A 62 -5.35 12.62 -0.58
N PRO A 63 -4.81 13.84 -0.39
CA PRO A 63 -3.46 14.01 0.14
C PRO A 63 -3.32 13.36 1.52
N VAL A 64 -2.18 12.72 1.77
CA VAL A 64 -1.95 12.02 3.04
C VAL A 64 -1.67 13.01 4.17
N LYS A 65 -2.19 12.72 5.36
CA LYS A 65 -1.93 13.52 6.57
C LYS A 65 -0.51 13.24 7.07
N ARG A 66 0.32 14.28 7.20
CA ARG A 66 1.67 14.14 7.77
C ARG A 66 1.59 14.01 9.29
N VAL A 67 2.24 12.99 9.84
CA VAL A 67 2.42 12.80 11.28
C VAL A 67 3.89 12.53 11.56
N GLU A 68 4.46 13.24 12.52
CA GLU A 68 5.82 13.02 12.98
C GLU A 68 5.82 12.11 14.21
N ILE A 69 6.56 11.00 14.14
CA ILE A 69 6.72 10.06 15.25
C ILE A 69 8.19 10.06 15.68
N PRO A 70 8.51 10.26 16.96
CA PRO A 70 9.89 10.20 17.43
C PRO A 70 10.48 8.80 17.22
N LYS A 71 11.74 8.74 16.75
CA LYS A 71 12.49 7.48 16.65
C LYS A 71 13.14 7.15 18.01
N PRO A 72 13.31 5.86 18.34
CA PRO A 72 14.02 5.45 19.57
C PRO A 72 15.44 6.02 19.69
N ASN A 73 16.13 6.20 18.56
CA ASN A 73 17.55 6.61 18.51
C ASN A 73 17.73 8.11 18.19
N GLY A 74 16.68 8.93 18.33
CA GLY A 74 16.70 10.34 17.95
C GLY A 74 16.23 10.61 16.50
N GLY A 75 15.72 11.82 16.28
CA GLY A 75 15.09 12.25 15.03
C GLY A 75 13.61 11.84 14.91
N VAL A 76 12.97 12.26 13.81
CA VAL A 76 11.55 12.01 13.54
C VAL A 76 11.36 11.08 12.34
N ARG A 77 10.40 10.17 12.44
CA ARG A 77 9.84 9.42 11.33
C ARG A 77 8.60 10.15 10.87
N LYS A 78 8.63 10.64 9.63
CA LYS A 78 7.45 11.23 9.03
C LYS A 78 6.59 10.13 8.40
N LEU A 79 5.34 10.02 8.83
CA LEU A 79 4.33 9.12 8.26
C LEU A 79 3.33 9.92 7.43
N GLY A 80 2.89 9.34 6.33
CA GLY A 80 1.70 9.78 5.60
C GLY A 80 0.55 8.85 5.96
N ILE A 81 -0.53 9.38 6.50
CA ILE A 81 -1.74 8.64 6.83
C ILE A 81 -2.81 8.97 5.77
N PRO A 82 -3.15 8.04 4.87
CA PRO A 82 -4.25 8.23 3.92
C PRO A 82 -5.60 8.25 4.63
N THR A 83 -6.63 8.78 3.96
CA THR A 83 -8.03 8.66 4.42
C THR A 83 -8.43 7.20 4.54
N VAL A 84 -9.42 6.89 5.37
CA VAL A 84 -9.90 5.50 5.52
C VAL A 84 -10.48 4.93 4.23
N VAL A 85 -11.04 5.78 3.36
CA VAL A 85 -11.51 5.39 2.01
C VAL A 85 -10.32 5.04 1.13
N ASP A 86 -9.30 5.90 1.07
CA ASP A 86 -8.08 5.62 0.30
C ASP A 86 -7.40 4.34 0.77
N ARG A 87 -7.32 4.10 2.09
CA ARG A 87 -6.78 2.85 2.64
C ARG A 87 -7.58 1.63 2.19
N MET A 88 -8.90 1.73 2.12
CA MET A 88 -9.77 0.64 1.67
C MET A 88 -9.59 0.37 0.17
N VAL A 89 -9.49 1.41 -0.66
CA VAL A 89 -9.19 1.26 -2.09
C VAL A 89 -7.79 0.70 -2.33
N GLN A 90 -6.77 1.20 -1.63
CA GLN A 90 -5.40 0.67 -1.68
C GLN A 90 -5.35 -0.80 -1.27
N GLN A 91 -6.08 -1.17 -0.22
CA GLN A 91 -6.18 -2.54 0.26
C GLN A 91 -6.88 -3.46 -0.77
N ALA A 92 -7.93 -2.96 -1.44
CA ALA A 92 -8.61 -3.69 -2.51
C ALA A 92 -7.68 -3.97 -3.71
N VAL A 93 -6.86 -2.98 -4.10
CA VAL A 93 -5.82 -3.15 -5.13
C VAL A 93 -4.76 -4.15 -4.66
N ALA A 94 -4.25 -3.99 -3.44
CA ALA A 94 -3.21 -4.85 -2.90
C ALA A 94 -3.65 -6.32 -2.81
N GLN A 95 -4.91 -6.60 -2.47
CA GLN A 95 -5.47 -7.97 -2.43
C GLN A 95 -5.40 -8.67 -3.79
N VAL A 96 -5.65 -7.96 -4.88
CA VAL A 96 -5.61 -8.51 -6.24
C VAL A 96 -4.17 -8.64 -6.74
N LEU A 97 -3.31 -7.68 -6.42
CA LEU A 97 -1.93 -7.68 -6.89
C LEU A 97 -1.03 -8.65 -6.11
N THR A 98 -1.26 -8.85 -4.81
CA THR A 98 -0.40 -9.69 -3.96
C THR A 98 -0.19 -11.10 -4.53
N PRO A 99 -1.23 -11.86 -4.95
CA PRO A 99 -1.04 -13.18 -5.54
C PRO A 99 -0.22 -13.20 -6.84
N ILE A 100 -0.22 -12.09 -7.60
CA ILE A 100 0.57 -11.94 -8.83
C ILE A 100 2.04 -11.76 -8.44
N PHE A 101 2.33 -10.82 -7.55
CA PHE A 101 3.70 -10.48 -7.15
C PHE A 101 4.35 -11.55 -6.25
N GLU A 102 3.58 -12.28 -5.45
CA GLU A 102 4.12 -13.37 -4.62
C GLU A 102 4.75 -14.50 -5.44
N ARG A 103 4.34 -14.69 -6.70
CA ARG A 103 4.91 -15.70 -7.61
C ARG A 103 6.29 -15.33 -8.15
N ILE A 104 6.68 -14.06 -8.06
CA ILE A 104 7.92 -13.54 -8.64
C ILE A 104 8.89 -13.02 -7.58
N PHE A 105 8.43 -12.76 -6.35
CA PHE A 105 9.30 -12.34 -5.28
C PHE A 105 10.29 -13.42 -4.86
N SER A 106 11.55 -13.02 -4.69
CA SER A 106 12.63 -13.88 -4.21
C SER A 106 12.27 -14.58 -2.90
N ASP A 107 12.67 -15.83 -2.75
CA ASP A 107 12.54 -16.56 -1.49
C ASP A 107 13.35 -15.97 -0.33
N ASN A 108 14.32 -15.09 -0.64
CA ASN A 108 15.10 -14.35 0.35
C ASN A 108 14.51 -12.96 0.66
N SER A 109 13.30 -12.65 0.17
CA SER A 109 12.54 -11.45 0.54
C SER A 109 11.51 -11.80 1.61
N PHE A 110 11.57 -11.13 2.77
CA PHE A 110 10.75 -11.47 3.94
C PHE A 110 9.85 -10.32 4.43
N GLY A 111 10.15 -9.08 4.06
CA GLY A 111 9.42 -7.91 4.55
C GLY A 111 8.06 -7.74 3.88
N PHE A 112 7.03 -7.44 4.66
CA PHE A 112 5.68 -7.09 4.19
C PHE A 112 4.99 -8.14 3.30
N ARG A 113 5.39 -9.41 3.40
CA ARG A 113 4.82 -10.51 2.62
C ARG A 113 3.90 -11.39 3.46
N PRO A 114 2.82 -11.96 2.88
CA PRO A 114 2.00 -12.94 3.58
C PRO A 114 2.84 -14.13 4.07
N HIS A 115 2.60 -14.57 5.30
CA HIS A 115 3.23 -15.77 5.89
C HIS A 115 4.77 -15.73 5.96
N ARG A 116 5.39 -14.55 5.86
CA ARG A 116 6.83 -14.35 6.04
C ARG A 116 7.07 -13.22 7.02
N GLY A 117 8.10 -13.35 7.86
CA GLY A 117 8.44 -12.36 8.86
C GLY A 117 9.93 -12.30 9.19
N ALA A 118 10.26 -11.44 10.16
CA ALA A 118 11.65 -11.23 10.59
C ALA A 118 12.30 -12.53 11.12
N GLN A 119 11.52 -13.40 11.75
CA GLN A 119 12.03 -14.70 12.25
C GLN A 119 12.50 -15.62 11.12
N ASP A 120 11.80 -15.64 9.97
CA ASP A 120 12.21 -16.42 8.80
C ASP A 120 13.52 -15.89 8.20
N ALA A 121 13.68 -14.56 8.17
CA ALA A 121 14.91 -13.92 7.73
C ALA A 121 16.09 -14.30 8.64
N ILE A 122 15.89 -14.26 9.97
CA ILE A 122 16.91 -14.68 10.95
C ILE A 122 17.28 -16.15 10.75
N ALA A 123 16.29 -17.04 10.61
CA ALA A 123 16.53 -18.46 10.38
C ALA A 123 17.36 -18.71 9.11
N LYS A 124 17.10 -17.96 8.03
CA LYS A 124 17.89 -18.02 6.80
C LYS A 124 19.33 -17.58 7.01
N VAL A 125 19.56 -16.49 7.75
CA VAL A 125 20.91 -15.99 8.08
C VAL A 125 21.67 -17.01 8.93
N VAL A 126 21.03 -17.60 9.94
CA VAL A 126 21.64 -18.65 10.78
C VAL A 126 22.03 -19.86 9.93
N LYS A 127 21.18 -20.27 8.98
CA LYS A 127 21.49 -21.36 8.04
C LYS A 127 22.73 -21.04 7.21
N LEU A 128 22.81 -19.84 6.62
CA LEU A 128 23.97 -19.41 5.83
C LEU A 128 25.24 -19.34 6.69
N TYR A 129 25.13 -18.83 7.91
CA TYR A 129 26.24 -18.82 8.86
C TYR A 129 26.76 -20.24 9.09
N ASN A 130 25.87 -21.20 9.39
CA ASN A 130 26.24 -22.61 9.59
C ASN A 130 26.86 -23.28 8.36
N GLN A 131 26.60 -22.77 7.15
CA GLN A 131 27.22 -23.22 5.90
C GLN A 131 28.62 -22.62 5.67
N GLY A 132 29.11 -21.74 6.54
CA GLY A 132 30.45 -21.15 6.46
C GLY A 132 30.49 -19.70 5.97
N TYR A 133 29.35 -19.08 5.66
CA TYR A 133 29.30 -17.67 5.30
C TYR A 133 29.41 -16.79 6.57
N ARG A 134 30.63 -16.33 6.87
CA ARG A 134 30.94 -15.60 8.13
C ARG A 134 31.01 -14.09 8.00
N ARG A 135 30.88 -13.53 6.80
CA ARG A 135 30.95 -12.09 6.54
C ARG A 135 29.60 -11.58 6.05
N VAL A 136 29.19 -10.43 6.58
CA VAL A 136 27.95 -9.75 6.21
C VAL A 136 28.29 -8.46 5.50
N VAL A 137 27.59 -8.19 4.39
CA VAL A 137 27.58 -6.89 3.75
C VAL A 137 26.24 -6.26 4.15
N ASP A 138 26.30 -5.25 5.01
CA ASP A 138 25.12 -4.55 5.50
C ASP A 138 24.82 -3.34 4.62
N LEU A 139 23.62 -3.31 4.03
CA LEU A 139 23.18 -2.29 3.08
C LEU A 139 21.81 -1.77 3.52
N ASP A 140 21.71 -0.46 3.73
CA ASP A 140 20.45 0.23 4.03
C ASP A 140 20.18 1.37 3.05
N LEU A 141 18.91 1.52 2.67
CA LEU A 141 18.48 2.60 1.78
C LEU A 141 17.87 3.74 2.59
N LYS A 142 18.53 4.90 2.54
CA LYS A 142 18.06 6.10 3.22
C LYS A 142 16.72 6.57 2.64
N ALA A 143 15.71 6.64 3.52
CA ALA A 143 14.41 7.26 3.23
C ALA A 143 13.76 6.74 1.91
N TYR A 144 13.73 5.42 1.73
CA TYR A 144 13.27 4.77 0.49
C TYR A 144 11.98 5.38 -0.09
N PHE A 145 10.92 5.51 0.70
CA PHE A 145 9.63 6.02 0.24
C PHE A 145 9.61 7.51 -0.11
N ASP A 146 10.54 8.30 0.43
CA ASP A 146 10.66 9.72 0.08
C ASP A 146 11.45 9.91 -1.24
N ASN A 147 12.25 8.91 -1.64
CA ASN A 147 13.18 9.00 -2.78
C ASN A 147 12.83 8.06 -3.95
N VAL A 148 11.77 7.26 -3.84
CA VAL A 148 11.41 6.28 -4.87
C VAL A 148 10.99 6.98 -6.16
N ASN A 149 11.64 6.66 -7.28
CA ASN A 149 11.27 7.23 -8.58
C ASN A 149 9.95 6.61 -9.07
N HIS A 150 8.90 7.42 -9.15
CA HIS A 150 7.56 6.95 -9.53
C HIS A 150 7.50 6.40 -10.96
N ASP A 151 8.25 6.93 -11.90
CA ASP A 151 8.24 6.46 -13.29
C ASP A 151 8.90 5.10 -13.43
N LEU A 152 10.04 4.90 -12.75
CA LEU A 152 10.67 3.58 -12.68
C LEU A 152 9.76 2.56 -12.00
N MET A 153 9.09 2.93 -10.92
CA MET A 153 8.17 2.01 -10.24
C MET A 153 7.00 1.60 -11.14
N ILE A 154 6.36 2.55 -11.83
CA ILE A 154 5.29 2.24 -12.79
C ILE A 154 5.82 1.36 -13.93
N LYS A 155 7.03 1.63 -14.44
CA LYS A 155 7.68 0.81 -15.48
C LYS A 155 7.92 -0.63 -15.02
N TYR A 156 8.31 -0.85 -13.76
CA TYR A 156 8.47 -2.22 -13.23
C TYR A 156 7.13 -2.93 -13.05
N LEU A 157 6.10 -2.23 -12.57
CA LEU A 157 4.76 -2.82 -12.45
C LEU A 157 4.22 -3.24 -13.83
N GLN A 158 4.41 -2.43 -14.87
CA GLN A 158 4.00 -2.72 -16.25
C GLN A 158 4.56 -4.03 -16.82
N GLN A 159 5.68 -4.53 -16.30
CA GLN A 159 6.25 -5.81 -16.74
C GLN A 159 5.39 -7.01 -16.31
N TYR A 160 4.59 -6.86 -15.25
CA TYR A 160 3.81 -7.95 -14.64
C TYR A 160 2.30 -7.71 -14.68
N ILE A 161 1.86 -6.46 -14.81
CA ILE A 161 0.45 -6.10 -14.95
C ILE A 161 0.19 -5.36 -16.26
N ASN A 162 -0.70 -5.92 -17.08
CA ASN A 162 -1.20 -5.26 -18.30
C ASN A 162 -2.61 -4.70 -18.05
N ASP A 163 -2.74 -3.83 -17.05
CA ASP A 163 -3.98 -3.12 -16.75
C ASP A 163 -3.71 -1.61 -16.59
N PRO A 164 -3.99 -0.81 -17.64
CA PRO A 164 -3.80 0.64 -17.62
C PRO A 164 -4.62 1.32 -16.52
N TRP A 165 -5.78 0.77 -16.16
CA TRP A 165 -6.61 1.33 -15.09
C TRP A 165 -5.91 1.25 -13.73
N THR A 166 -5.43 0.07 -13.35
CA THR A 166 -4.70 -0.14 -12.09
C THR A 166 -3.42 0.71 -12.04
N LEU A 167 -2.65 0.75 -13.14
CA LEU A 167 -1.43 1.54 -13.21
C LEU A 167 -1.67 3.04 -13.01
N ARG A 168 -2.74 3.59 -13.62
CA ARG A 168 -3.14 4.99 -13.43
C ARG A 168 -3.56 5.25 -11.99
N LEU A 169 -4.33 4.34 -11.39
CA LEU A 169 -4.79 4.48 -10.00
C LEU A 169 -3.62 4.45 -9.02
N ILE A 170 -2.67 3.52 -9.19
CA ILE A 170 -1.43 3.48 -8.39
C ILE A 170 -0.66 4.78 -8.56
N ARG A 171 -0.45 5.26 -9.80
CA ARG A 171 0.24 6.54 -10.02
C ARG A 171 -0.46 7.69 -9.29
N LYS A 172 -1.79 7.76 -9.31
CA LYS A 172 -2.56 8.77 -8.56
C LYS A 172 -2.31 8.69 -7.05
N PHE A 173 -2.17 7.51 -6.46
CA PHE A 173 -1.84 7.36 -5.04
C PHE A 173 -0.42 7.83 -4.73
N LEU A 174 0.54 7.58 -5.61
CA LEU A 174 1.92 8.03 -5.44
C LEU A 174 2.04 9.55 -5.54
N THR A 175 1.21 10.18 -6.36
CA THR A 175 1.23 11.63 -6.60
C THR A 175 0.15 12.37 -5.83
N SER A 176 -0.55 11.74 -4.89
CA SER A 176 -1.64 12.42 -4.14
C SER A 176 -1.12 13.50 -3.19
N GLY A 177 0.19 13.55 -3.00
CA GLY A 177 0.86 14.58 -2.20
C GLY A 177 0.67 14.38 -0.70
N VAL A 178 1.30 15.27 0.05
CA VAL A 178 1.21 15.34 1.51
C VAL A 178 0.66 16.71 1.86
N LEU A 179 -0.35 16.78 2.74
CA LEU A 179 -0.66 18.05 3.40
C LEU A 179 0.17 18.16 4.68
N ASP A 180 1.01 19.18 4.72
CA ASP A 180 1.89 19.51 5.84
C ASP A 180 1.53 20.93 6.33
N HIS A 181 0.92 21.04 7.51
CA HIS A 181 0.49 22.32 8.10
C HIS A 181 -0.37 23.21 7.18
N GLY A 182 -1.26 22.63 6.37
CA GLY A 182 -2.13 23.40 5.46
C GLY A 182 -1.51 23.70 4.09
N LEU A 183 -0.25 23.33 3.87
CA LEU A 183 0.42 23.47 2.58
C LEU A 183 0.45 22.11 1.87
N PHE A 184 0.01 22.13 0.60
CA PHE A 184 0.13 20.98 -0.29
C PHE A 184 1.58 20.86 -0.77
N ARG A 185 2.17 19.67 -0.63
CA ARG A 185 3.53 19.34 -1.09
C ARG A 185 3.53 18.05 -1.90
#